data_AF-A0A6V8QTZ4-F1
#
_entry.id   AF-A0A6V8QTZ4-F1
#
_cell.length_a   1.000
_cell.length_b   1.000
_cell.length_c   1.000
_cell.angle_alpha   90.00
_cell.angle_beta   90.00
_cell.angle_gamma   90.00
#
_symmetry.space_group_name_H-M   'P 1'
#
loop_
_entity.id
_entity.type
_entity.pdbx_description
1 polymer ?
#
loop_
_entity_poly.entity_id
_entity_poly.type
_entity_poly.pdbx_seq_one_letter_code
_entity_poly.pdbx_strand_id
1 'polypeptide(L)' 'MNTTGGYTDEAAIETHDLIHDAELEEQRSHGDHALTQPDMGEDPIEATKQTETGQQKQGRHSTMDKVKEALHFKK' A
#
# COMPACT_ATOMS: atom_id res chain seq x y z
N MET A 1 6.82 -33.73 5.67
CA MET A 1 7.50 -32.43 5.88
C MET A 1 7.13 -31.56 4.70
N ASN A 2 6.18 -30.63 4.88
CA ASN A 2 5.77 -29.71 3.83
C ASN A 2 6.82 -28.62 3.71
N THR A 3 7.70 -28.73 2.72
CA THR A 3 8.45 -27.58 2.22
C THR A 3 7.48 -26.75 1.39
N THR A 4 6.63 -25.95 2.05
CA THR A 4 6.13 -24.72 1.41
C THR A 4 7.39 -24.01 0.93
N GLY A 5 7.66 -24.06 -0.38
CA GLY A 5 8.92 -23.67 -1.00
C GLY A 5 9.19 -22.18 -0.88
N GLY A 6 9.35 -21.73 0.36
CA GLY A 6 9.81 -20.43 0.76
C GLY A 6 11.28 -20.38 0.42
N TYR A 7 11.61 -19.44 -0.46
CA TYR A 7 12.84 -18.67 -0.44
C TYR A 7 13.50 -18.72 0.95
N THR A 8 14.80 -19.01 0.97
CA THR A 8 15.58 -18.94 2.21
C THR A 8 15.43 -17.55 2.81
N ASP A 9 15.42 -17.44 4.14
CA ASP A 9 15.32 -16.13 4.81
C ASP A 9 16.38 -15.14 4.29
N GLU A 10 17.57 -15.64 3.94
CA GLU A 10 18.64 -14.89 3.28
C GLU A 10 18.24 -14.31 1.92
N ALA A 11 17.60 -15.08 1.05
CA ALA A 11 17.14 -14.60 -0.26
C ALA A 11 15.99 -13.60 -0.11
N ALA A 12 15.13 -13.78 0.90
CA ALA A 12 14.06 -12.82 1.19
C ALA A 12 14.65 -11.46 1.65
N ILE A 13 15.69 -11.48 2.49
CA ILE A 13 16.39 -10.28 2.94
C ILE A 13 17.10 -9.60 1.77
N GLU A 14 17.89 -10.35 0.99
CA GLU A 14 18.62 -9.78 -0.16
C GLU A 14 17.66 -9.15 -1.17
N THR A 15 16.57 -9.84 -1.51
CA THR A 15 15.58 -9.31 -2.45
C THR A 15 14.83 -8.11 -1.89
N HIS A 16 14.55 -8.08 -0.58
CA HIS A 16 13.96 -6.93 0.09
C HIS A 16 14.87 -5.70 -0.01
N ASP A 17 16.16 -5.84 0.31
CA ASP A 17 17.13 -4.76 0.25
C ASP A 17 17.29 -4.21 -1.18
N LEU A 18 17.36 -5.11 -2.17
CA LEU A 18 17.43 -4.73 -3.59
C LEU A 18 16.21 -3.93 -4.06
N ILE A 19 15.02 -4.31 -3.62
CA ILE A 19 13.79 -3.60 -3.96
C ILE A 19 13.78 -2.22 -3.29
N HIS A 20 14.13 -2.15 -2.01
CA HIS A 20 14.18 -0.89 -1.27
C HIS A 20 15.13 0.13 -1.92
N ASP A 21 16.34 -0.31 -2.30
CA ASP A 21 17.31 0.55 -2.99
C ASP A 21 16.77 1.05 -4.34
N ALA A 22 16.07 0.20 -5.08
CA ALA A 22 15.45 0.57 -6.35
C ALA A 22 14.33 1.61 -6.16
N GLU A 23 13.52 1.49 -5.11
CA GLU A 23 12.46 2.44 -4.77
C GLU A 23 13.03 3.81 -4.40
N LEU A 24 14.10 3.85 -3.60
CA LEU A 24 14.78 5.10 -3.24
C LEU A 24 15.34 5.84 -4.46
N GLU A 25 15.95 5.10 -5.40
CA GLU A 25 16.48 5.70 -6.63
C GLU A 25 15.37 6.20 -7.55
N GLU A 26 14.26 5.46 -7.62
CA GLU A 26 13.06 5.86 -8.38
C GLU A 26 12.48 7.17 -7.84
N GLN A 27 12.39 7.31 -6.52
CA GLN A 27 11.94 8.55 -5.88
C GLN A 27 12.88 9.74 -6.12
N ARG A 28 14.20 9.50 -6.08
CA ARG A 28 15.20 10.52 -6.39
C ARG A 28 15.11 10.98 -7.84
N SER A 29 14.88 10.06 -8.77
CA SER A 29 14.86 10.33 -10.20
C SER A 29 13.53 10.89 -10.69
N HIS A 30 12.41 10.47 -10.10
CA HIS A 30 11.06 10.77 -10.60
C HIS A 30 10.25 11.70 -9.68
N GLY A 31 10.66 11.93 -8.43
CA GLY A 31 10.04 12.89 -7.51
C GLY A 31 8.52 12.69 -7.41
N ASP A 32 7.75 13.71 -7.79
CA ASP A 32 6.27 13.69 -7.77
C ASP A 32 5.63 12.69 -8.76
N HIS A 33 6.41 12.16 -9.70
CA HIS A 33 5.98 11.14 -10.66
C HIS A 33 6.41 9.73 -10.27
N ALA A 34 7.05 9.57 -9.12
CA ALA A 34 7.45 8.26 -8.64
C ALA A 34 6.23 7.34 -8.46
N LEU A 35 6.33 6.11 -8.95
CA LEU A 35 5.30 5.08 -8.79
C LEU A 35 5.37 4.42 -7.42
N THR A 36 6.54 4.44 -6.80
CA THR A 36 6.78 3.90 -5.46
C THR A 36 6.34 4.91 -4.40
N GLN A 37 5.94 4.39 -3.24
CA GLN A 37 5.51 5.24 -2.13
C GLN A 37 6.74 5.68 -1.32
N PRO A 38 6.80 6.96 -0.89
CA PRO A 38 7.87 7.40 0.00
C PRO A 38 7.84 6.56 1.28
N ASP A 39 9.02 6.13 1.71
CA ASP A 39 9.17 5.35 2.93
C ASP A 39 8.65 6.17 4.13
N MET A 40 7.52 5.74 4.70
CA MET A 40 6.93 6.36 5.88
C MET A 40 7.40 5.70 7.19
N GLY A 41 8.31 4.73 7.10
CA GLY A 41 8.72 3.91 8.24
C GLY A 41 7.63 2.93 8.68
N GLU A 42 8.03 1.96 9.50
CA GLU A 42 7.12 1.02 10.14
C GLU A 42 6.35 1.73 11.26
N ASP A 43 5.23 2.38 10.93
CA ASP A 43 4.22 2.64 11.94
C ASP A 43 3.76 1.28 12.52
N PRO A 44 3.69 1.12 13.86
CA PRO A 44 3.41 -0.16 14.50
C PRO A 44 2.11 -0.76 13.94
N ILE A 45 2.22 -1.99 13.42
CA ILE A 45 1.19 -2.70 12.66
C ILE A 45 -0.06 -2.95 13.52
N GLU A 46 -0.96 -1.97 13.52
CA GLU A 46 -2.40 -2.15 13.69
C GLU A 46 -3.09 -1.60 12.43
N ALA A 47 -2.82 -2.21 11.27
CA ALA A 47 -3.48 -1.80 10.04
C ALA A 47 -3.75 -2.99 9.10
N THR A 48 -4.85 -3.68 9.35
CA THR A 48 -5.77 -4.01 8.27
C THR A 48 -5.99 -2.77 7.40
N LYS A 49 -5.47 -2.74 6.16
CA LYS A 49 -5.86 -1.90 4.99
C LYS A 49 -4.68 -1.92 4.01
N GLN A 50 -4.73 -2.57 2.85
CA GLN A 50 -5.47 -2.08 1.68
C GLN A 50 -5.64 -0.57 1.67
N THR A 51 -4.68 0.14 1.10
CA THR A 51 -4.86 1.45 0.48
C THR A 51 -3.96 1.44 -0.76
N GLU A 52 -4.44 0.96 -1.91
CA GLU A 52 -5.28 1.74 -2.82
C GLU A 52 -4.83 3.21 -2.86
N THR A 53 -4.15 3.54 -3.95
CA THR A 53 -4.07 4.86 -4.56
C THR A 53 -5.27 5.77 -4.20
N GLY A 54 -5.02 6.97 -3.68
CA GLY A 54 -6.01 8.03 -3.76
C GLY A 54 -6.04 9.02 -2.61
N GLN A 55 -5.51 10.22 -2.90
CA GLN A 55 -6.16 11.51 -2.69
C GLN A 55 -6.97 11.73 -1.40
N GLN A 56 -6.47 12.69 -0.60
CA GLN A 56 -7.20 13.58 0.30
C GLN A 56 -8.73 13.50 0.22
N LYS A 57 -9.38 13.10 1.33
CA LYS A 57 -10.78 13.47 1.64
C LYS A 57 -10.89 13.65 3.16
N GLN A 58 -10.82 14.88 3.68
CA GLN A 58 -11.99 15.75 3.84
C GLN A 58 -13.31 14.97 3.84
N GLY A 59 -13.90 14.81 5.03
CA GLY A 59 -15.26 14.32 5.23
C GLY A 59 -15.43 12.81 5.05
N ARG A 60 -15.59 12.09 6.16
CA ARG A 60 -16.05 10.69 6.18
C ARG A 60 -17.46 10.60 5.57
N HIS A 61 -17.55 10.50 4.26
CA HIS A 61 -18.73 9.96 3.57
C HIS A 61 -18.33 8.58 3.06
N SER A 62 -18.91 7.54 3.67
CA SER A 62 -18.52 6.16 3.38
C SER A 62 -18.92 5.82 1.95
N THR A 63 -18.11 5.01 1.25
CA THR A 63 -18.46 4.44 -0.06
C THR A 63 -19.85 3.78 -0.02
N MET A 64 -20.23 3.23 1.13
CA MET A 64 -21.57 2.69 1.37
C MET A 64 -22.69 3.72 1.25
N ASP A 65 -22.47 4.97 1.63
CA ASP A 65 -23.49 6.02 1.56
C ASP A 65 -23.80 6.39 0.11
N LYS A 66 -22.79 6.35 -0.77
CA LYS A 66 -22.99 6.52 -2.22
C LYS A 66 -23.79 5.37 -2.83
N VAL A 67 -23.51 4.13 -2.42
CA VAL A 67 -24.25 2.94 -2.90
C VAL A 67 -25.71 3.01 -2.45
N LYS A 68 -25.98 3.38 -1.20
CA LYS A 68 -27.36 3.55 -0.70
C LYS A 68 -28.12 4.64 -1.45
N GLU A 69 -27.44 5.73 -1.83
CA GLU A 69 -28.04 6.80 -2.62
C GLU A 69 -28.37 6.35 -4.04
N ALA A 70 -27.42 5.70 -4.74
CA ALA A 70 -27.63 5.20 -6.10
C ALA A 70 -28.76 4.16 -6.17
N LEU A 71 -28.94 3.37 -5.11
CA LEU A 71 -29.98 2.36 -5.01
C LEU A 71 -31.28 2.89 -4.36
N HIS A 72 -31.39 4.20 -4.13
CA HIS A 72 -32.55 4.86 -3.49
C HIS A 72 -33.00 4.21 -2.17
N PHE A 73 -32.06 3.70 -1.38
CA PHE A 73 -32.33 3.09 -0.06
C PHE A 73 -32.52 4.12 1.05
N LYS A 74 -32.55 5.43 0.76
CA LYS A 74 -32.91 6.48 1.73
C LYS A 74 -34.43 6.46 1.89
N LYS A 75 -34.92 5.96 3.03
CA LYS A 75 -36.34 5.92 3.41
C LYS A 75 -36.65 7.03 4.40
#